data_AF-A0A1H7MFC7-F1
#
_entry.id   AF-A0A1H7MFC7-F1
#
_cell.length_a   1.000
_cell.length_b   1.000
_cell.length_c   1.000
_cell.angle_alpha   90.00
_cell.angle_beta   90.00
_cell.angle_gamma   90.00
#
_symmetry.space_group_name_H-M   'P 1'
#
loop_
_entity.id
_entity.type
_entity.pdbx_description
1 polymer ?
#
loop_
_entity_poly.entity_id
_entity_poly.type
_entity_poly.pdbx_seq_one_letter_code
_entity_poly.pdbx_strand_id
1 'polypeptide(L)'
;MNDYWGGAIFINSYDTPGSSVTISNNQFINNVAYFGGAIYLVGKGYSNVIIKDNIFDRCSAEFGGALSFESNNDNSIIIENNIFDRCSAKNGGAISFEDSVHVVIKNNQFKNLAALHGAIVEFGNGKITFSKNTISNCKASENGDYIYSLDQNIVKNIGFSIKAHNMVKGYKSGLDYKAIFYDMNGNVLKNYLVFFKIKGKTYKVRTDSNGVAKLNINLAAGDHNIEIINPETGDKLNSHVKIMKRILSKSLTMTYGDGSKFTVRIVDNNGKFVGAGQTVKFKIKGKTYTVKTNKKGFASLKISFSPKKYTINTIYKGFKVSNNIKVKPIKLYSKWWLSNGKPLVGKTVIFKIKSKTFAKVKTNKFGYAYANLKKPLKKGSYKVTAACSGKTISMKVKIR
;
A
#
# COMPACT_ATOMS: atom_id res chain seq x y z
N MET A 1 8.43 -46.39 4.33
CA MET A 1 7.38 -47.18 3.67
C MET A 1 6.45 -46.17 3.07
N ASN A 2 6.51 -45.95 1.76
CA ASN A 2 5.55 -45.09 1.09
C ASN A 2 4.35 -45.98 0.81
N ASP A 3 3.34 -45.90 1.67
CA ASP A 3 2.08 -46.54 1.38
C ASP A 3 1.51 -45.84 0.14
N TYR A 4 1.42 -46.60 -0.95
CA TYR A 4 0.85 -46.16 -2.24
C TYR A 4 -0.66 -45.91 -2.13
N TRP A 5 -1.21 -45.81 -0.93
CA TRP A 5 -2.63 -45.84 -0.63
C TRP A 5 -3.00 -44.56 0.14
N GLY A 6 -4.29 -44.34 0.42
CA GLY A 6 -4.72 -43.20 1.23
C GLY A 6 -4.26 -43.32 2.68
N GLY A 7 -3.76 -42.24 3.26
CA GLY A 7 -3.08 -42.27 4.58
C GLY A 7 -3.98 -42.67 5.75
N ALA A 8 -5.31 -42.54 5.59
CA ALA A 8 -6.30 -43.02 6.54
C ALA A 8 -7.32 -43.97 5.89
N ILE A 9 -7.79 -43.64 4.68
CA ILE A 9 -8.82 -44.42 3.99
C ILE A 9 -8.37 -44.70 2.55
N PHE A 10 -8.40 -45.97 2.18
CA PHE A 10 -8.24 -46.43 0.81
C PHE A 10 -9.49 -47.21 0.38
N ILE A 11 -10.07 -46.86 -0.78
CA ILE A 11 -11.24 -47.54 -1.34
C ILE A 11 -10.96 -47.87 -2.80
N ASN A 12 -11.19 -49.13 -3.17
CA ASN A 12 -11.01 -49.66 -4.51
C ASN A 12 -12.35 -50.21 -5.04
N SER A 13 -12.77 -49.77 -6.23
CA SER A 13 -14.01 -50.20 -6.87
C SER A 13 -13.85 -50.86 -8.25
N TYR A 14 -12.67 -51.37 -8.63
CA TYR A 14 -12.45 -51.95 -9.96
C TYR A 14 -13.47 -53.05 -10.32
N ASP A 15 -13.83 -53.92 -9.37
CA ASP A 15 -14.71 -55.07 -9.59
C ASP A 15 -16.09 -54.94 -8.92
N THR A 16 -16.49 -53.72 -8.53
CA THR A 16 -17.73 -53.49 -7.76
C THR A 16 -18.60 -52.38 -8.38
N PRO A 17 -19.22 -52.64 -9.55
CA PRO A 17 -20.04 -51.65 -10.25
C PRO A 17 -21.27 -51.24 -9.43
N GLY A 18 -21.60 -49.96 -9.48
CA GLY A 18 -22.74 -49.38 -8.76
C GLY A 18 -22.45 -48.92 -7.32
N SER A 19 -21.20 -49.01 -6.86
CA SER A 19 -20.82 -48.70 -5.47
C SER A 19 -21.00 -47.21 -5.13
N SER A 20 -21.55 -46.92 -3.96
CA SER A 20 -21.69 -45.53 -3.47
C SER A 20 -20.81 -45.31 -2.25
N VAL A 21 -20.11 -44.18 -2.21
CA VAL A 21 -19.25 -43.80 -1.08
C VAL A 21 -19.74 -42.49 -0.48
N THR A 22 -19.90 -42.44 0.84
CA THR A 22 -20.13 -41.20 1.58
C THR A 22 -19.18 -41.14 2.77
N ILE A 23 -18.36 -40.08 2.83
CA ILE A 23 -17.47 -39.81 3.97
C ILE A 23 -17.87 -38.46 4.54
N SER A 24 -18.33 -38.45 5.79
CA SER A 24 -18.81 -37.22 6.41
C SER A 24 -18.58 -37.12 7.91
N ASN A 25 -18.45 -35.88 8.40
CA ASN A 25 -18.30 -35.54 9.81
C ASN A 25 -17.02 -36.10 10.47
N ASN A 26 -15.92 -36.15 9.72
CA ASN A 26 -14.64 -36.66 10.21
C ASN A 26 -13.57 -35.56 10.31
N GLN A 27 -12.53 -35.84 11.10
CA GLN A 27 -11.30 -35.06 11.13
C GLN A 27 -10.12 -35.93 10.71
N PHE A 28 -9.44 -35.52 9.66
CA PHE A 28 -8.24 -36.15 9.14
C PHE A 28 -7.05 -35.24 9.44
N ILE A 29 -6.20 -35.63 10.40
CA ILE A 29 -5.13 -34.78 10.91
C ILE A 29 -3.79 -35.51 10.78
N ASN A 30 -2.79 -34.83 10.20
CA ASN A 30 -1.42 -35.33 10.05
C ASN A 30 -1.30 -36.67 9.27
N ASN A 31 -2.24 -36.97 8.38
CA ASN A 31 -2.15 -38.16 7.55
C ASN A 31 -1.17 -37.93 6.39
N VAL A 32 -0.33 -38.93 6.11
CA VAL A 32 0.71 -38.86 5.08
C VAL A 32 0.65 -40.11 4.22
N ALA A 33 0.62 -39.94 2.91
CA ALA A 33 0.51 -41.03 1.94
C ALA A 33 1.17 -40.64 0.62
N TYR A 34 1.29 -41.57 -0.32
CA TYR A 34 1.71 -41.22 -1.68
C TYR A 34 0.56 -40.62 -2.51
N PHE A 35 -0.61 -41.26 -2.48
CA PHE A 35 -1.86 -40.76 -3.07
C PHE A 35 -2.84 -40.41 -1.97
N GLY A 36 -3.36 -39.19 -1.96
CA GLY A 36 -4.41 -38.78 -1.05
C GLY A 36 -3.92 -38.81 0.40
N GLY A 37 -3.36 -37.69 0.88
CA GLY A 37 -2.72 -37.66 2.20
C GLY A 37 -3.61 -38.21 3.31
N ALA A 38 -4.92 -38.04 3.20
CA ALA A 38 -5.91 -38.71 4.04
C ALA A 38 -6.68 -39.83 3.30
N ILE A 39 -7.23 -39.52 2.12
CA ILE A 39 -8.20 -40.40 1.46
C ILE A 39 -7.80 -40.59 0.00
N TYR A 40 -7.78 -41.84 -0.45
CA TYR A 40 -7.58 -42.21 -1.84
C TYR A 40 -8.69 -43.14 -2.32
N LEU A 41 -9.35 -42.74 -3.40
CA LEU A 41 -10.35 -43.56 -4.09
C LEU A 41 -9.83 -43.93 -5.47
N VAL A 42 -9.84 -45.23 -5.75
CA VAL A 42 -9.46 -45.79 -7.05
C VAL A 42 -10.56 -46.69 -7.61
N GLY A 43 -10.66 -46.79 -8.92
CA GLY A 43 -11.51 -47.76 -9.62
C GLY A 43 -12.74 -47.16 -10.29
N LYS A 44 -13.39 -47.98 -11.14
CA LYS A 44 -14.46 -47.57 -12.07
C LYS A 44 -15.86 -48.04 -11.65
N GLY A 45 -16.02 -48.52 -10.42
CA GLY A 45 -17.29 -49.06 -9.96
C GLY A 45 -18.22 -48.03 -9.33
N TYR A 46 -17.78 -46.79 -9.11
CA TYR A 46 -18.56 -45.83 -8.32
C TYR A 46 -19.76 -45.27 -9.06
N SER A 47 -20.96 -45.37 -8.48
CA SER A 47 -22.17 -44.66 -8.93
C SER A 47 -22.23 -43.23 -8.40
N ASN A 48 -21.78 -43.00 -7.17
CA ASN A 48 -21.70 -41.67 -6.55
C ASN A 48 -20.63 -41.64 -5.45
N VAL A 49 -19.94 -40.50 -5.33
CA VAL A 49 -18.99 -40.24 -4.25
C VAL A 49 -19.31 -38.89 -3.62
N ILE A 50 -19.59 -38.90 -2.31
CA ILE A 50 -19.88 -37.69 -1.54
C ILE A 50 -18.87 -37.56 -0.39
N ILE A 51 -18.09 -36.49 -0.40
CA ILE A 51 -17.17 -36.12 0.69
C ILE A 51 -17.69 -34.83 1.30
N LYS A 52 -18.23 -34.87 2.52
CA LYS A 52 -18.88 -33.70 3.11
C LYS A 52 -18.65 -33.45 4.59
N ASP A 53 -18.65 -32.19 5.00
CA ASP A 53 -18.59 -31.81 6.42
C ASP A 53 -17.36 -32.39 7.15
N ASN A 54 -16.22 -32.54 6.45
CA ASN A 54 -14.97 -33.04 7.03
C ASN A 54 -13.95 -31.92 7.21
N ILE A 55 -12.99 -32.15 8.12
CA ILE A 55 -11.81 -31.31 8.30
C ILE A 55 -10.57 -32.11 7.89
N PHE A 56 -9.78 -31.58 6.98
CA PHE A 56 -8.47 -32.07 6.58
C PHE A 56 -7.43 -31.05 7.04
N ASP A 57 -6.61 -31.42 8.01
CA ASP A 57 -5.57 -30.54 8.56
C ASP A 57 -4.21 -31.22 8.48
N ARG A 58 -3.20 -30.52 7.92
CA ARG A 58 -1.81 -31.01 7.84
C ARG A 58 -1.67 -32.39 7.19
N CYS A 59 -2.54 -32.71 6.24
CA CYS A 59 -2.38 -33.93 5.43
C CYS A 59 -1.37 -33.67 4.30
N SER A 60 -0.55 -34.67 3.96
CA SER A 60 0.47 -34.52 2.91
C SER A 60 0.55 -35.72 1.98
N ALA A 61 0.75 -35.47 0.68
CA ALA A 61 0.96 -36.53 -0.31
C ALA A 61 1.79 -36.07 -1.52
N GLU A 62 2.09 -36.98 -2.47
CA GLU A 62 2.60 -36.58 -3.79
C GLU A 62 1.45 -36.03 -4.66
N PHE A 63 0.30 -36.73 -4.62
CA PHE A 63 -0.93 -36.35 -5.32
C PHE A 63 -2.07 -36.14 -4.33
N GLY A 64 -2.63 -34.94 -4.31
CA GLY A 64 -3.77 -34.62 -3.46
C GLY A 64 -3.41 -34.62 -1.98
N GLY A 65 -2.99 -33.46 -1.46
CA GLY A 65 -2.50 -33.37 -0.08
C GLY A 65 -3.48 -33.89 0.97
N ALA A 66 -4.78 -33.85 0.69
CA ALA A 66 -5.81 -34.54 1.47
C ALA A 66 -6.50 -35.66 0.68
N LEU A 67 -6.97 -35.36 -0.53
CA LEU A 67 -7.81 -36.26 -1.33
C LEU A 67 -7.15 -36.54 -2.68
N SER A 68 -7.06 -37.82 -3.06
CA SER A 68 -6.74 -38.21 -4.43
C SER A 68 -7.82 -39.12 -5.01
N PHE A 69 -8.09 -38.91 -6.30
CA PHE A 69 -9.07 -39.66 -7.06
C PHE A 69 -8.47 -40.13 -8.38
N GLU A 70 -8.53 -41.45 -8.60
CA GLU A 70 -8.14 -42.11 -9.85
C GLU A 70 -9.31 -42.98 -10.31
N SER A 71 -10.23 -42.38 -11.09
CA SER A 71 -11.48 -43.03 -11.50
C SER A 71 -11.93 -42.51 -12.87
N ASN A 72 -12.15 -43.42 -13.82
CA ASN A 72 -12.47 -43.10 -15.22
C ASN A 72 -13.97 -43.26 -15.53
N ASN A 73 -14.83 -42.45 -14.88
CA ASN A 73 -16.28 -42.54 -15.03
C ASN A 73 -16.97 -41.18 -15.19
N ASP A 74 -18.06 -41.14 -15.96
CA ASP A 74 -18.97 -39.98 -16.14
C ASP A 74 -19.78 -39.60 -14.87
N ASN A 75 -19.54 -40.25 -13.74
CA ASN A 75 -20.32 -40.09 -12.52
C ASN A 75 -19.90 -38.87 -11.70
N SER A 76 -20.83 -38.28 -10.95
CA SER A 76 -20.59 -37.05 -10.21
C SER A 76 -19.86 -37.33 -8.89
N ILE A 77 -18.67 -36.74 -8.70
CA ILE A 77 -18.05 -36.60 -7.38
C ILE A 77 -18.54 -35.29 -6.76
N ILE A 78 -19.04 -35.34 -5.53
CA ILE A 78 -19.47 -34.16 -4.78
C ILE A 78 -18.57 -33.97 -3.56
N ILE A 79 -17.89 -32.82 -3.52
CA ILE A 79 -17.05 -32.41 -2.39
C ILE A 79 -17.66 -31.14 -1.82
N GLU A 80 -18.28 -31.23 -0.64
CA GLU A 80 -19.02 -30.11 -0.05
C GLU A 80 -18.75 -29.83 1.42
N ASN A 81 -18.77 -28.55 1.83
CA ASN A 81 -18.68 -28.15 3.25
C ASN A 81 -17.41 -28.62 3.99
N ASN A 82 -16.33 -28.95 3.28
CA ASN A 82 -15.10 -29.40 3.92
C ASN A 82 -14.15 -28.23 4.21
N ILE A 83 -13.29 -28.40 5.19
CA ILE A 83 -12.17 -27.49 5.48
C ILE A 83 -10.87 -28.21 5.14
N PHE A 84 -10.07 -27.64 4.24
CA PHE A 84 -8.71 -28.07 3.92
C PHE A 84 -7.75 -27.00 4.42
N ASP A 85 -7.02 -27.28 5.49
CA ASP A 85 -6.07 -26.34 6.10
C ASP A 85 -4.68 -26.97 6.18
N ARG A 86 -3.65 -26.22 5.77
CA ARG A 86 -2.24 -26.64 5.84
C ARG A 86 -1.93 -27.99 5.18
N CYS A 87 -2.73 -28.42 4.20
CA CYS A 87 -2.41 -29.59 3.39
C CYS A 87 -1.35 -29.26 2.33
N SER A 88 -0.54 -30.26 1.97
CA SER A 88 0.52 -30.09 0.98
C SER A 88 0.65 -31.29 0.04
N ALA A 89 0.87 -31.02 -1.24
CA ALA A 89 1.26 -32.05 -2.19
C ALA A 89 2.01 -31.45 -3.37
N LYS A 90 2.72 -32.27 -4.15
CA LYS A 90 3.30 -31.80 -5.40
C LYS A 90 2.20 -31.40 -6.38
N ASN A 91 1.22 -32.28 -6.59
CA ASN A 91 0.08 -32.06 -7.47
C ASN A 91 -1.20 -31.94 -6.63
N GLY A 92 -1.79 -30.74 -6.58
CA GLY A 92 -3.06 -30.52 -5.88
C GLY A 92 -2.86 -30.45 -4.38
N GLY A 93 -2.50 -29.27 -3.87
CA GLY A 93 -2.16 -29.06 -2.46
C GLY A 93 -3.19 -29.57 -1.46
N ALA A 94 -4.46 -29.64 -1.86
CA ALA A 94 -5.50 -30.37 -1.15
C ALA A 94 -6.08 -31.55 -1.95
N ILE A 95 -6.38 -31.36 -3.24
CA ILE A 95 -7.16 -32.34 -4.01
C ILE A 95 -6.51 -32.59 -5.37
N SER A 96 -6.37 -33.85 -5.76
CA SER A 96 -5.93 -34.27 -7.10
C SER A 96 -6.97 -35.19 -7.75
N PHE A 97 -7.22 -34.97 -9.04
CA PHE A 97 -8.00 -35.84 -9.91
C PHE A 97 -7.13 -36.25 -11.10
N GLU A 98 -6.95 -37.56 -11.32
CA GLU A 98 -6.04 -38.06 -12.36
C GLU A 98 -6.75 -38.45 -13.66
N ASP A 99 -8.08 -38.61 -13.63
CA ASP A 99 -8.89 -39.11 -14.74
C ASP A 99 -10.05 -38.15 -15.10
N SER A 100 -10.76 -38.45 -16.20
CA SER A 100 -11.88 -37.62 -16.69
C SER A 100 -13.10 -37.72 -15.79
N VAL A 101 -13.25 -36.78 -14.85
CA VAL A 101 -14.33 -36.81 -13.84
C VAL A 101 -15.22 -35.57 -13.89
N HIS A 102 -16.54 -35.77 -13.80
CA HIS A 102 -17.47 -34.70 -13.47
C HIS A 102 -17.43 -34.43 -11.95
N VAL A 103 -16.81 -33.33 -11.54
CA VAL A 103 -16.64 -33.00 -10.12
C VAL A 103 -17.43 -31.74 -9.77
N VAL A 104 -18.20 -31.80 -8.69
CA VAL A 104 -18.83 -30.65 -8.05
C VAL A 104 -18.12 -30.36 -6.74
N ILE A 105 -17.35 -29.28 -6.70
CA ILE A 105 -16.67 -28.81 -5.50
C ILE A 105 -17.41 -27.56 -5.02
N LYS A 106 -18.10 -27.64 -3.88
CA LYS A 106 -18.91 -26.53 -3.37
C LYS A 106 -18.80 -26.25 -1.87
N ASN A 107 -18.82 -24.98 -1.49
CA ASN A 107 -18.87 -24.56 -0.08
C ASN A 107 -17.71 -25.08 0.79
N ASN A 108 -16.54 -25.33 0.20
CA ASN A 108 -15.35 -25.75 0.93
C ASN A 108 -14.46 -24.55 1.27
N GLN A 109 -13.64 -24.70 2.30
CA GLN A 109 -12.62 -23.72 2.68
C GLN A 109 -11.22 -24.28 2.44
N PHE A 110 -10.45 -23.65 1.54
CA PHE A 110 -9.08 -24.01 1.23
C PHE A 110 -8.13 -22.96 1.81
N LYS A 111 -7.30 -23.33 2.78
CA LYS A 111 -6.47 -22.42 3.56
C LYS A 111 -5.03 -22.93 3.66
N ASN A 112 -4.07 -22.03 3.51
CA ASN A 112 -2.66 -22.30 3.80
C ASN A 112 -2.09 -23.51 3.04
N LEU A 113 -2.55 -23.73 1.80
CA LEU A 113 -2.14 -24.89 1.01
C LEU A 113 -0.83 -24.62 0.26
N ALA A 114 -0.01 -25.65 0.13
CA ALA A 114 1.26 -25.59 -0.60
C ALA A 114 1.33 -26.67 -1.68
N ALA A 115 1.64 -26.27 -2.92
CA ALA A 115 1.85 -27.21 -4.00
C ALA A 115 2.83 -26.74 -5.08
N LEU A 116 3.27 -27.67 -5.92
CA LEU A 116 3.95 -27.35 -7.18
C LEU A 116 2.92 -26.81 -8.18
N HIS A 117 1.80 -27.52 -8.30
CA HIS A 117 0.67 -27.16 -9.16
C HIS A 117 -0.64 -27.13 -8.37
N GLY A 118 -1.35 -25.99 -8.37
CA GLY A 118 -2.72 -25.83 -7.84
C GLY A 118 -2.94 -26.14 -6.34
N ALA A 119 -3.90 -25.47 -5.72
CA ALA A 119 -4.55 -26.03 -4.52
C ALA A 119 -5.38 -27.27 -4.88
N ILE A 120 -5.91 -27.29 -6.10
CA ILE A 120 -6.64 -28.40 -6.71
C ILE A 120 -6.03 -28.65 -8.09
N VAL A 121 -5.81 -29.90 -8.43
CA VAL A 121 -5.32 -30.30 -9.75
C VAL A 121 -6.28 -31.29 -10.38
N GLU A 122 -6.47 -31.17 -11.68
CA GLU A 122 -7.18 -32.12 -12.52
C GLU A 122 -6.34 -32.41 -13.77
N PHE A 123 -5.98 -33.66 -13.97
CA PHE A 123 -5.17 -34.14 -15.08
C PHE A 123 -5.97 -34.87 -16.16
N GLY A 124 -7.26 -35.12 -15.91
CA GLY A 124 -8.17 -35.69 -16.91
C GLY A 124 -8.77 -34.65 -17.85
N ASN A 125 -9.84 -35.08 -18.54
CA ASN A 125 -10.64 -34.23 -19.43
C ASN A 125 -12.02 -33.93 -18.80
N GLY A 126 -12.12 -34.02 -17.47
CA GLY A 126 -13.36 -33.93 -16.72
C GLY A 126 -13.86 -32.49 -16.55
N LYS A 127 -15.16 -32.33 -16.28
CA LYS A 127 -15.74 -31.01 -15.97
C LYS A 127 -15.72 -30.76 -14.46
N ILE A 128 -14.96 -29.76 -14.02
CA ILE A 128 -15.04 -29.24 -12.65
C ILE A 128 -16.05 -28.09 -12.58
N THR A 129 -17.10 -28.32 -11.78
CA THR A 129 -18.01 -27.28 -11.29
C THR A 129 -17.53 -26.81 -9.92
N PHE A 130 -16.97 -25.61 -9.87
CA PHE A 130 -16.45 -25.00 -8.65
C PHE A 130 -17.38 -23.86 -8.21
N SER A 131 -17.96 -23.89 -7.01
CA SER A 131 -18.87 -22.83 -6.54
C SER A 131 -18.78 -22.65 -5.03
N LYS A 132 -19.08 -21.46 -4.47
CA LYS A 132 -19.14 -21.27 -3.00
C LYS A 132 -17.86 -21.57 -2.21
N ASN A 133 -16.71 -21.86 -2.83
CA ASN A 133 -15.50 -22.20 -2.09
C ASN A 133 -14.70 -20.94 -1.73
N THR A 134 -14.15 -20.88 -0.52
CA THR A 134 -13.22 -19.82 -0.09
C THR A 134 -11.80 -20.33 -0.24
N ILE A 135 -10.92 -19.60 -0.94
CA ILE A 135 -9.50 -19.94 -1.06
C ILE A 135 -8.66 -18.81 -0.48
N SER A 136 -7.77 -19.12 0.46
CA SER A 136 -6.92 -18.11 1.11
C SER A 136 -5.53 -18.64 1.40
N ASN A 137 -4.52 -17.79 1.20
CA ASN A 137 -3.11 -18.11 1.47
C ASN A 137 -2.62 -19.45 0.87
N CYS A 138 -3.15 -19.81 -0.30
CA CYS A 138 -2.70 -20.99 -1.05
C CYS A 138 -1.65 -20.56 -2.07
N LYS A 139 -0.60 -21.37 -2.25
CA LYS A 139 0.53 -21.06 -3.13
C LYS A 139 0.87 -22.26 -4.02
N ALA A 140 0.83 -22.06 -5.33
CA ALA A 140 1.48 -22.92 -6.32
C ALA A 140 2.86 -22.33 -6.68
N SER A 141 3.90 -23.16 -6.78
CA SER A 141 5.24 -22.69 -7.18
C SER A 141 5.51 -22.72 -8.68
N GLU A 142 4.72 -23.46 -9.46
CA GLU A 142 4.83 -23.51 -10.93
C GLU A 142 3.54 -23.09 -11.64
N ASN A 143 2.45 -23.87 -11.57
CA ASN A 143 1.27 -23.66 -12.41
C ASN A 143 -0.06 -23.60 -11.63
N GLY A 144 -1.00 -22.78 -12.13
CA GLY A 144 -2.39 -22.67 -11.67
C GLY A 144 -2.48 -22.18 -10.23
N ASP A 145 -2.60 -20.86 -10.01
CA ASP A 145 -2.63 -20.24 -8.67
C ASP A 145 -3.46 -21.03 -7.64
N TYR A 146 -4.66 -21.46 -8.04
CA TYR A 146 -5.61 -22.18 -7.17
C TYR A 146 -6.14 -23.49 -7.77
N ILE A 147 -6.50 -23.50 -9.06
CA ILE A 147 -6.91 -24.72 -9.77
C ILE A 147 -6.06 -24.83 -11.03
N TYR A 148 -5.47 -25.99 -11.26
CA TYR A 148 -4.76 -26.34 -12.50
C TYR A 148 -5.51 -27.48 -13.20
N SER A 149 -5.89 -27.30 -14.46
CA SER A 149 -6.49 -28.33 -15.32
C SER A 149 -5.86 -28.26 -16.70
N LEU A 150 -5.53 -29.42 -17.28
CA LEU A 150 -4.81 -29.53 -18.55
C LEU A 150 -5.67 -29.06 -19.75
N ASP A 151 -6.98 -29.34 -19.74
CA ASP A 151 -7.89 -29.08 -20.87
C ASP A 151 -8.74 -27.79 -20.75
N GLN A 152 -8.51 -26.98 -19.71
CA GLN A 152 -9.14 -25.67 -19.48
C GLN A 152 -10.68 -25.62 -19.44
N ASN A 153 -11.40 -26.75 -19.40
CA ASN A 153 -12.85 -26.82 -19.19
C ASN A 153 -13.29 -26.53 -17.73
N ILE A 154 -12.54 -25.68 -17.04
CA ILE A 154 -12.96 -25.10 -15.76
C ILE A 154 -14.01 -24.05 -16.10
N VAL A 155 -15.26 -24.27 -15.70
CA VAL A 155 -16.26 -23.20 -15.60
C VAL A 155 -15.73 -22.24 -14.53
N LYS A 156 -14.95 -21.24 -14.96
CA LYS A 156 -14.19 -20.32 -14.11
C LYS A 156 -15.13 -19.53 -13.22
N ASN A 157 -15.38 -20.09 -12.06
CA ASN A 157 -16.01 -19.39 -10.98
C ASN A 157 -14.93 -18.79 -10.11
N ILE A 158 -14.82 -17.48 -10.18
CA ILE A 158 -13.72 -16.69 -9.66
C ILE A 158 -13.61 -16.97 -8.15
N GLY A 159 -12.44 -17.44 -7.68
CA GLY A 159 -12.16 -17.79 -6.28
C GLY A 159 -12.19 -16.62 -5.27
N PHE A 160 -12.89 -15.53 -5.59
CA PHE A 160 -13.12 -14.38 -4.74
C PHE A 160 -14.48 -13.75 -5.06
N SER A 161 -15.33 -13.56 -4.05
CA SER A 161 -16.62 -12.86 -4.22
C SER A 161 -16.48 -11.32 -4.15
N ILE A 162 -15.28 -10.81 -3.87
CA ILE A 162 -14.95 -9.37 -3.82
C ILE A 162 -13.63 -9.13 -4.56
N LYS A 163 -13.63 -8.20 -5.53
CA LYS A 163 -12.43 -7.69 -6.18
C LYS A 163 -12.25 -6.20 -5.91
N ALA A 164 -11.17 -5.84 -5.23
CA ALA A 164 -10.84 -4.44 -4.94
C ALA A 164 -9.33 -4.22 -4.87
N HIS A 165 -8.90 -2.96 -5.00
CA HIS A 165 -7.49 -2.57 -4.93
C HIS A 165 -7.30 -1.39 -3.98
N ASN A 166 -6.08 -1.23 -3.48
CA ASN A 166 -5.70 -0.04 -2.74
C ASN A 166 -5.86 1.21 -3.62
N MET A 167 -6.21 2.34 -3.02
CA MET A 167 -6.44 3.60 -3.73
C MET A 167 -5.57 4.71 -3.16
N VAL A 168 -5.07 5.57 -4.05
CA VAL A 168 -4.52 6.88 -3.68
C VAL A 168 -5.39 7.96 -4.33
N LYS A 169 -5.76 8.99 -3.57
CA LYS A 169 -6.51 10.15 -4.09
C LYS A 169 -6.09 11.45 -3.43
N GLY A 170 -6.32 12.57 -4.10
CA GLY A 170 -6.19 13.89 -3.50
C GLY A 170 -7.31 14.18 -2.51
N TYR A 171 -7.03 14.95 -1.46
CA TYR A 171 -8.04 15.43 -0.52
C TYR A 171 -9.15 16.22 -1.24
N LYS A 172 -10.41 15.93 -0.89
CA LYS A 172 -11.63 16.39 -1.58
C LYS A 172 -11.64 16.12 -3.11
N SER A 173 -10.96 15.07 -3.55
CA SER A 173 -11.13 14.55 -4.90
C SER A 173 -12.52 13.90 -5.02
N GLY A 174 -13.20 14.13 -6.14
CA GLY A 174 -14.49 13.50 -6.47
C GLY A 174 -14.37 12.04 -6.90
N LEU A 175 -13.16 11.45 -6.89
CA LEU A 175 -12.98 10.04 -7.24
C LEU A 175 -13.56 9.12 -6.16
N ASP A 176 -14.34 8.15 -6.62
CA ASP A 176 -14.90 7.11 -5.77
C ASP A 176 -13.94 5.93 -5.64
N TYR A 177 -13.97 5.29 -4.47
CA TYR A 177 -13.40 3.97 -4.26
C TYR A 177 -14.30 2.93 -4.92
N LYS A 178 -13.71 1.92 -5.57
CA LYS A 178 -14.44 0.92 -6.35
C LYS A 178 -14.10 -0.49 -5.89
N ALA A 179 -15.12 -1.32 -5.79
CA ALA A 179 -15.00 -2.77 -5.63
C ALA A 179 -16.05 -3.46 -6.51
N ILE A 180 -15.72 -4.63 -7.02
CA ILE A 180 -16.61 -5.48 -7.83
C ILE A 180 -17.03 -6.67 -6.97
N PHE A 181 -18.30 -7.02 -7.01
CA PHE A 181 -18.88 -8.07 -6.19
C PHE A 181 -19.51 -9.15 -7.06
N TYR A 182 -19.33 -10.39 -6.62
CA TYR A 182 -19.84 -11.58 -7.29
C TYR A 182 -20.69 -12.41 -6.34
N ASP A 183 -21.66 -13.15 -6.87
CA ASP A 183 -22.43 -14.13 -6.12
C ASP A 183 -21.59 -15.40 -5.87
N MET A 184 -22.21 -16.37 -5.20
CA MET A 184 -21.64 -17.70 -4.95
C MET A 184 -21.27 -18.50 -6.21
N ASN A 185 -21.80 -18.08 -7.36
CA ASN A 185 -21.60 -18.66 -8.68
C ASN A 185 -20.79 -17.73 -9.61
N GLY A 186 -20.12 -16.70 -9.08
CA GLY A 186 -19.18 -15.88 -9.84
C GLY A 186 -19.85 -14.92 -10.82
N ASN A 187 -21.18 -14.83 -10.80
CA ASN A 187 -21.89 -13.82 -11.55
C ASN A 187 -21.79 -12.49 -10.81
N VAL A 188 -21.72 -11.38 -11.56
CA VAL A 188 -21.70 -10.05 -10.93
C VAL A 188 -23.01 -9.78 -10.19
N LEU A 189 -22.91 -9.29 -8.95
CA LEU A 189 -24.08 -8.91 -8.15
C LEU A 189 -24.61 -7.56 -8.63
N LYS A 190 -25.71 -7.53 -9.40
CA LYS A 190 -26.28 -6.30 -9.96
C LYS A 190 -27.30 -5.67 -9.02
N ASN A 191 -27.27 -4.35 -8.83
CA ASN A 191 -28.18 -3.62 -7.95
C ASN A 191 -28.30 -4.24 -6.54
N TYR A 192 -27.19 -4.75 -6.02
CA TYR A 192 -27.14 -5.48 -4.77
C TYR A 192 -26.54 -4.60 -3.68
N LEU A 193 -27.07 -4.70 -2.46
CA LEU A 193 -26.62 -3.91 -1.33
C LEU A 193 -25.36 -4.51 -0.71
N VAL A 194 -24.26 -3.78 -0.73
CA VAL A 194 -22.96 -4.18 -0.17
C VAL A 194 -22.48 -3.18 0.88
N PHE A 195 -21.50 -3.56 1.70
CA PHE A 195 -21.05 -2.74 2.82
C PHE A 195 -19.56 -2.43 2.78
N PHE A 196 -19.23 -1.21 3.18
CA PHE A 196 -17.85 -0.77 3.44
C PHE A 196 -17.79 -0.24 4.86
N LYS A 197 -16.81 -0.67 5.67
CA LYS A 197 -16.54 -0.09 6.99
C LYS A 197 -15.24 0.68 6.99
N ILE A 198 -15.30 1.93 7.47
CA ILE A 198 -14.15 2.83 7.58
C ILE A 198 -14.24 3.53 8.94
N LYS A 199 -13.21 3.37 9.78
CA LYS A 199 -13.16 3.94 11.15
C LYS A 199 -14.40 3.63 12.00
N GLY A 200 -14.86 2.37 11.96
CA GLY A 200 -16.05 1.92 12.68
C GLY A 200 -17.40 2.34 12.07
N LYS A 201 -17.42 3.26 11.09
CA LYS A 201 -18.65 3.64 10.38
C LYS A 201 -18.91 2.70 9.20
N THR A 202 -20.14 2.21 9.09
CA THR A 202 -20.61 1.39 7.97
C THR A 202 -21.28 2.25 6.92
N TYR A 203 -20.89 2.06 5.67
CA TYR A 203 -21.46 2.69 4.47
C TYR A 203 -22.17 1.61 3.66
N LYS A 204 -23.43 1.86 3.28
CA LYS A 204 -24.24 0.97 2.47
C LYS A 204 -24.26 1.50 1.03
N VAL A 205 -23.89 0.66 0.06
CA VAL A 205 -23.77 1.06 -1.36
C VAL A 205 -24.44 -0.01 -2.22
N ARG A 206 -25.16 0.40 -3.26
CA ARG A 206 -25.69 -0.52 -4.29
C ARG A 206 -24.70 -0.66 -5.44
N THR A 207 -24.49 -1.88 -5.90
CA THR A 207 -23.69 -2.17 -7.10
C THR A 207 -24.42 -1.75 -8.38
N ASP A 208 -23.68 -1.38 -9.43
CA ASP A 208 -24.24 -1.14 -10.75
C ASP A 208 -24.49 -2.44 -11.55
N SER A 209 -24.88 -2.33 -12.81
CA SER A 209 -25.16 -3.47 -13.71
C SER A 209 -23.96 -4.38 -13.97
N ASN A 210 -22.74 -3.91 -13.66
CA ASN A 210 -21.49 -4.65 -13.81
C ASN A 210 -20.96 -5.16 -12.45
N GLY A 211 -21.77 -5.10 -11.39
CA GLY A 211 -21.37 -5.52 -10.05
C GLY A 211 -20.47 -4.53 -9.33
N VAL A 212 -20.28 -3.31 -9.84
CA VAL A 212 -19.35 -2.33 -9.26
C VAL A 212 -20.06 -1.46 -8.23
N ALA A 213 -19.62 -1.49 -6.98
CA ALA A 213 -20.01 -0.50 -5.99
C ALA A 213 -19.02 0.67 -5.97
N LYS A 214 -19.54 1.91 -5.95
CA LYS A 214 -18.76 3.16 -5.95
C LYS A 214 -19.01 3.89 -4.64
N LEU A 215 -17.98 3.97 -3.79
CA LEU A 215 -18.05 4.68 -2.51
C LEU A 215 -17.30 6.01 -2.58
N ASN A 216 -18.03 7.10 -2.39
CA ASN A 216 -17.41 8.42 -2.24
C ASN A 216 -16.81 8.58 -0.84
N ILE A 217 -15.49 8.67 -0.75
CA ILE A 217 -14.78 8.82 0.53
C ILE A 217 -14.37 10.28 0.74
N ASN A 218 -15.05 10.93 1.71
CA ASN A 218 -14.83 12.31 2.14
C ASN A 218 -14.21 12.39 3.54
N LEU A 219 -13.04 11.77 3.70
CA LEU A 219 -12.29 11.78 4.96
C LEU A 219 -11.11 12.75 4.92
N ALA A 220 -10.59 13.09 6.09
CA ALA A 220 -9.38 13.89 6.23
C ALA A 220 -8.17 13.23 5.53
N ALA A 221 -7.18 14.04 5.15
CA ALA A 221 -5.94 13.51 4.58
C ALA A 221 -5.23 12.57 5.57
N GLY A 222 -4.68 11.47 5.06
CA GLY A 222 -4.08 10.39 5.83
C GLY A 222 -4.32 9.04 5.19
N ASP A 223 -3.89 8.00 5.91
CA ASP A 223 -4.03 6.59 5.55
C ASP A 223 -5.28 6.03 6.26
N HIS A 224 -6.12 5.30 5.53
CA HIS A 224 -7.39 4.76 6.04
C HIS A 224 -7.57 3.31 5.59
N ASN A 225 -7.82 2.42 6.54
CA ASN A 225 -8.21 1.04 6.26
C ASN A 225 -9.71 0.97 5.94
N ILE A 226 -10.06 0.10 5.00
CA ILE A 226 -11.43 -0.18 4.56
C ILE A 226 -11.65 -1.68 4.64
N GLU A 227 -12.63 -2.10 5.43
CA GLU A 227 -13.19 -3.45 5.36
C GLU A 227 -14.36 -3.44 4.37
N ILE A 228 -14.31 -4.30 3.37
CA ILE A 228 -15.33 -4.46 2.33
C ILE A 228 -16.05 -5.76 2.60
N ILE A 229 -17.38 -5.77 2.55
CA ILE A 229 -18.19 -6.91 2.93
C ILE A 229 -19.18 -7.23 1.81
N ASN A 230 -19.18 -8.49 1.39
CA ASN A 230 -20.19 -9.04 0.50
C ASN A 230 -21.22 -9.80 1.36
N PRO A 231 -22.42 -9.25 1.59
CA PRO A 231 -23.39 -9.93 2.44
C PRO A 231 -24.04 -11.14 1.79
N GLU A 232 -23.92 -11.32 0.46
CA GLU A 232 -24.39 -12.53 -0.24
C GLU A 232 -23.60 -13.77 0.18
N THR A 233 -22.29 -13.63 0.32
CA THR A 233 -21.37 -14.74 0.62
C THR A 233 -20.85 -14.72 2.06
N GLY A 234 -20.98 -13.59 2.76
CA GLY A 234 -20.37 -13.35 4.07
C GLY A 234 -18.89 -12.94 4.00
N ASP A 235 -18.28 -12.93 2.81
CA ASP A 235 -16.87 -12.62 2.64
C ASP A 235 -16.51 -11.19 3.04
N LYS A 236 -15.28 -11.03 3.51
CA LYS A 236 -14.70 -9.74 3.88
C LYS A 236 -13.32 -9.57 3.23
N LEU A 237 -13.06 -8.38 2.72
CA LEU A 237 -11.77 -8.00 2.14
C LEU A 237 -11.27 -6.69 2.76
N ASN A 238 -10.03 -6.69 3.26
CA ASN A 238 -9.39 -5.46 3.74
C ASN A 238 -8.62 -4.78 2.61
N SER A 239 -8.78 -3.46 2.50
CA SER A 239 -8.04 -2.62 1.56
C SER A 239 -7.63 -1.29 2.21
N HIS A 240 -6.81 -0.52 1.50
CA HIS A 240 -6.21 0.69 2.00
C HIS A 240 -6.44 1.88 1.06
N VAL A 241 -6.83 3.03 1.62
CA VAL A 241 -7.01 4.30 0.91
C VAL A 241 -6.15 5.40 1.49
N LYS A 242 -5.24 5.92 0.66
CA LYS A 242 -4.37 7.05 0.99
C LYS A 242 -4.93 8.36 0.43
N ILE A 243 -5.32 9.26 1.31
CA ILE A 243 -5.82 10.59 0.95
C ILE A 243 -4.70 11.62 1.13
N MET A 244 -4.16 12.13 0.03
CA MET A 244 -3.04 13.09 0.03
C MET A 244 -3.51 14.54 0.14
N LYS A 245 -2.86 15.34 1.00
CA LYS A 245 -3.05 16.80 1.02
C LYS A 245 -2.74 17.40 -0.36
N ARG A 246 -3.51 18.41 -0.78
CA ARG A 246 -3.36 19.05 -2.11
C ARG A 246 -2.13 19.94 -2.24
N ILE A 247 -1.64 20.44 -1.11
CA ILE A 247 -0.45 21.29 -1.00
C ILE A 247 0.45 20.64 0.05
N LEU A 248 1.62 20.18 -0.37
CA LEU A 248 2.68 19.69 0.52
C LEU A 248 3.69 20.82 0.75
N SER A 249 3.89 21.20 1.99
CA SER A 249 4.73 22.34 2.36
C SER A 249 5.34 22.17 3.74
N LYS A 250 6.45 22.87 3.98
CA LYS A 250 7.08 23.02 5.29
C LYS A 250 7.41 24.48 5.52
N SER A 251 7.40 24.90 6.78
CA SER A 251 7.88 26.22 7.19
C SER A 251 9.36 26.41 6.78
N LEU A 252 9.74 27.64 6.45
CA LEU A 252 11.09 27.97 6.02
C LEU A 252 11.80 28.78 7.11
N THR A 253 13.03 28.39 7.43
CA THR A 253 13.97 29.26 8.16
C THR A 253 15.15 29.53 7.25
N MET A 254 15.51 30.79 7.08
CA MET A 254 16.60 31.20 6.18
C MET A 254 17.38 32.37 6.79
N THR A 255 18.57 32.63 6.25
CA THR A 255 19.32 33.85 6.52
C THR A 255 19.01 34.89 5.44
N TYR A 256 18.88 36.14 5.83
CA TYR A 256 18.64 37.23 4.88
C TYR A 256 19.66 37.21 3.74
N GLY A 257 19.19 37.19 2.50
CA GLY A 257 20.05 37.23 1.32
C GLY A 257 20.77 35.92 0.96
N ASP A 258 20.45 34.79 1.59
CA ASP A 258 21.07 33.50 1.23
C ASP A 258 20.54 32.89 -0.08
N GLY A 259 19.43 33.43 -0.61
CA GLY A 259 18.80 33.00 -1.87
C GLY A 259 17.77 31.88 -1.71
N SER A 260 17.45 31.47 -0.48
CA SER A 260 16.43 30.47 -0.19
C SER A 260 15.07 30.82 -0.77
N LYS A 261 14.31 29.78 -1.14
CA LYS A 261 12.97 29.89 -1.71
C LYS A 261 11.98 29.14 -0.83
N PHE A 262 10.82 29.72 -0.59
CA PHE A 262 9.69 28.97 -0.04
C PHE A 262 9.12 28.10 -1.16
N THR A 263 9.07 26.79 -0.94
CA THR A 263 8.69 25.82 -1.98
C THR A 263 7.58 24.93 -1.48
N VAL A 264 6.59 24.70 -2.35
CA VAL A 264 5.49 23.76 -2.12
C VAL A 264 5.44 22.77 -3.27
N ARG A 265 4.87 21.59 -3.02
CA ARG A 265 4.59 20.58 -4.04
C ARG A 265 3.09 20.33 -4.13
N ILE A 266 2.56 20.32 -5.34
CA ILE A 266 1.13 20.26 -5.60
C ILE A 266 0.70 18.85 -6.02
N VAL A 267 -0.43 18.40 -5.49
CA VAL A 267 -1.02 17.09 -5.73
C VAL A 267 -2.37 17.22 -6.46
N ASP A 268 -2.61 16.37 -7.45
CA ASP A 268 -3.81 16.32 -8.26
C ASP A 268 -4.96 15.54 -7.59
N ASN A 269 -6.01 15.22 -8.35
CA ASN A 269 -7.17 14.46 -7.85
C ASN A 269 -6.87 12.97 -7.64
N ASN A 270 -5.92 12.40 -8.39
CA ASN A 270 -5.48 11.01 -8.31
C ASN A 270 -4.42 10.80 -7.22
N GLY A 271 -4.07 11.85 -6.47
CA GLY A 271 -2.98 11.78 -5.48
C GLY A 271 -1.59 11.79 -6.12
N LYS A 272 -1.46 12.09 -7.41
CA LYS A 272 -0.18 12.22 -8.09
C LYS A 272 0.30 13.67 -8.06
N PHE A 273 1.61 13.87 -8.20
CA PHE A 273 2.14 15.22 -8.33
C PHE A 273 1.78 15.79 -9.70
N VAL A 274 1.34 17.05 -9.71
CA VAL A 274 1.01 17.73 -10.97
C VAL A 274 2.26 17.96 -11.82
N GLY A 275 2.07 18.09 -13.13
CA GLY A 275 3.11 18.51 -14.06
C GLY A 275 3.40 20.02 -13.99
N ALA A 276 4.10 20.52 -15.02
CA ALA A 276 4.44 21.94 -15.14
C ALA A 276 3.20 22.81 -15.42
N GLY A 277 3.29 24.10 -15.10
CA GLY A 277 2.33 25.11 -15.54
C GLY A 277 1.11 25.30 -14.63
N GLN A 278 0.94 24.50 -13.57
CA GLN A 278 -0.17 24.69 -12.63
C GLN A 278 0.02 25.97 -11.81
N THR A 279 -1.03 26.77 -11.72
CA THR A 279 -0.98 28.08 -11.05
C THR A 279 -1.17 27.94 -9.54
N VAL A 280 -0.20 28.44 -8.77
CA VAL A 280 -0.20 28.50 -7.30
C VAL A 280 -0.09 29.96 -6.87
N LYS A 281 -0.92 30.38 -5.90
CA LYS A 281 -0.89 31.75 -5.35
C LYS A 281 -0.30 31.73 -3.95
N PHE A 282 0.75 32.50 -3.73
CA PHE A 282 1.32 32.76 -2.40
C PHE A 282 0.89 34.15 -1.92
N LYS A 283 0.29 34.24 -0.74
CA LYS A 283 -0.05 35.50 -0.08
C LYS A 283 0.87 35.72 1.12
N ILE A 284 1.64 36.80 1.10
CA ILE A 284 2.57 37.18 2.18
C ILE A 284 2.71 38.70 2.21
N LYS A 285 2.68 39.30 3.41
CA LYS A 285 2.69 40.76 3.62
C LYS A 285 1.61 41.52 2.81
N GLY A 286 0.39 40.99 2.76
CA GLY A 286 -0.71 41.60 1.99
C GLY A 286 -0.59 41.49 0.46
N LYS A 287 0.58 41.08 -0.08
CA LYS A 287 0.79 40.91 -1.53
C LYS A 287 0.53 39.47 -1.96
N THR A 288 -0.03 39.31 -3.15
CA THR A 288 -0.21 38.01 -3.81
C THR A 288 0.85 37.81 -4.90
N TYR A 289 1.50 36.66 -4.90
CA TYR A 289 2.46 36.21 -5.90
C TYR A 289 1.91 34.98 -6.60
N THR A 290 1.82 35.03 -7.93
CA THR A 290 1.34 33.92 -8.75
C THR A 290 2.54 33.21 -9.37
N VAL A 291 2.70 31.92 -9.10
CA VAL A 291 3.84 31.10 -9.54
C VAL A 291 3.32 29.83 -10.21
N LYS A 292 3.97 29.39 -11.28
CA LYS A 292 3.66 28.14 -11.97
C LYS A 292 4.50 26.98 -11.42
N THR A 293 3.95 25.78 -11.40
CA THR A 293 4.72 24.57 -11.05
C THR A 293 5.72 24.20 -12.14
N ASN A 294 6.82 23.55 -11.75
CA ASN A 294 7.73 22.87 -12.67
C ASN A 294 7.24 21.44 -13.02
N LYS A 295 7.98 20.72 -13.88
CA LYS A 295 7.65 19.35 -14.32
C LYS A 295 7.50 18.33 -13.17
N LYS A 296 8.11 18.59 -12.00
CA LYS A 296 8.03 17.73 -10.79
C LYS A 296 6.93 18.17 -9.81
N GLY A 297 6.14 19.18 -10.16
CA GLY A 297 5.02 19.70 -9.37
C GLY A 297 5.39 20.72 -8.30
N PHE A 298 6.62 21.27 -8.32
CA PHE A 298 7.06 22.27 -7.36
C PHE A 298 6.76 23.69 -7.82
N ALA A 299 6.22 24.52 -6.93
CA ALA A 299 6.13 25.98 -7.09
C ALA A 299 6.98 26.65 -6.00
N SER A 300 7.84 27.58 -6.39
CA SER A 300 8.82 28.20 -5.50
C SER A 300 8.81 29.71 -5.58
N LEU A 301 8.66 30.38 -4.43
CA LEU A 301 8.75 31.83 -4.28
C LEU A 301 10.10 32.21 -3.66
N LYS A 302 10.88 33.07 -4.34
CA LYS A 302 12.10 33.64 -3.75
C LYS A 302 11.71 34.59 -2.61
N ILE A 303 12.36 34.42 -1.45
CA ILE A 303 12.13 35.26 -0.27
C ILE A 303 13.30 36.23 -0.11
N SER A 304 13.01 37.53 -0.12
CA SER A 304 13.99 38.61 0.04
C SER A 304 13.56 39.66 1.08
N PHE A 305 12.66 39.28 1.99
CA PHE A 305 12.16 40.15 3.04
C PHE A 305 13.18 40.34 4.16
N SER A 306 13.09 41.46 4.88
CA SER A 306 13.97 41.77 6.00
C SER A 306 13.91 40.71 7.13
N PRO A 307 14.90 40.67 8.03
CA PRO A 307 14.86 39.76 9.17
C PRO A 307 13.61 39.94 10.04
N LYS A 308 12.69 38.97 9.99
CA LYS A 308 11.47 38.87 10.81
C LYS A 308 10.87 37.48 10.66
N LYS A 309 9.85 37.17 11.46
CA LYS A 309 8.89 36.11 11.17
C LYS A 309 7.77 36.65 10.28
N TYR A 310 7.37 35.87 9.28
CA TYR A 310 6.24 36.13 8.40
C TYR A 310 5.35 34.91 8.32
N THR A 311 4.06 35.13 8.09
CA THR A 311 3.11 34.08 7.71
C THR A 311 2.92 34.12 6.20
N ILE A 312 3.01 32.96 5.55
CA ILE A 312 2.71 32.79 4.14
C ILE A 312 1.50 31.86 3.98
N ASN A 313 0.52 32.30 3.21
CA ASN A 313 -0.63 31.47 2.85
C ASN A 313 -0.49 31.02 1.39
N THR A 314 -0.48 29.72 1.17
CA THR A 314 -0.48 29.11 -0.17
C THR A 314 -1.89 28.75 -0.56
N ILE A 315 -2.30 29.07 -1.79
CA ILE A 315 -3.62 28.78 -2.33
C ILE A 315 -3.46 28.05 -3.67
N TYR A 316 -4.16 26.91 -3.82
CA TYR A 316 -4.24 26.14 -5.05
C TYR A 316 -5.66 25.59 -5.21
N LYS A 317 -6.37 25.94 -6.29
CA LYS A 317 -7.75 25.47 -6.58
C LYS A 317 -8.68 25.49 -5.35
N GLY A 318 -8.67 26.60 -4.60
CA GLY A 318 -9.49 26.77 -3.38
C GLY A 318 -8.88 26.19 -2.10
N PHE A 319 -7.94 25.23 -2.18
CA PHE A 319 -7.23 24.69 -1.03
C PHE A 319 -6.24 25.71 -0.47
N LYS A 320 -6.15 25.81 0.86
CA LYS A 320 -5.28 26.77 1.55
C LYS A 320 -4.41 26.08 2.60
N VAL A 321 -3.14 26.46 2.68
CA VAL A 321 -2.21 26.05 3.74
C VAL A 321 -1.39 27.26 4.21
N SER A 322 -1.20 27.38 5.52
CA SER A 322 -0.38 28.43 6.14
C SER A 322 0.94 27.86 6.65
N ASN A 323 2.03 28.60 6.43
CA ASN A 323 3.37 28.26 6.92
C ASN A 323 4.07 29.49 7.51
N ASN A 324 5.06 29.24 8.37
CA ASN A 324 5.90 30.29 8.94
C ASN A 324 7.20 30.44 8.14
N ILE A 325 7.59 31.68 7.85
CA ILE A 325 8.88 32.05 7.26
C ILE A 325 9.68 32.83 8.29
N LYS A 326 10.78 32.27 8.77
CA LYS A 326 11.69 32.94 9.70
C LYS A 326 12.95 33.38 8.96
N VAL A 327 13.08 34.69 8.72
CA VAL A 327 14.29 35.28 8.15
C VAL A 327 15.19 35.75 9.29
N LYS A 328 16.37 35.16 9.42
CA LYS A 328 17.40 35.53 10.39
C LYS A 328 18.29 36.64 9.81
N PRO A 329 18.82 37.56 10.65
CA PRO A 329 19.82 38.52 10.20
C PRO A 329 21.12 37.81 9.81
N ILE A 330 21.94 38.47 9.01
CA ILE A 330 23.29 37.97 8.70
C ILE A 330 24.14 38.15 9.96
N LYS A 331 24.64 37.04 10.51
CA LYS A 331 25.54 37.03 11.66
C LYS A 331 26.97 37.07 11.15
N LEU A 332 27.72 38.06 11.59
CA LEU A 332 29.12 38.29 11.27
C LEU A 332 29.94 38.17 12.55
N TYR A 333 31.20 37.80 12.42
CA TYR A 333 32.12 37.81 13.54
C TYR A 333 33.53 38.21 13.11
N SER A 334 34.28 38.75 14.05
CA SER A 334 35.69 39.06 13.92
C SER A 334 36.46 38.52 15.11
N LYS A 335 37.72 38.20 14.87
CA LYS A 335 38.64 37.58 15.81
C LYS A 335 39.75 38.57 16.20
N TRP A 336 40.02 38.77 17.49
CA TRP A 336 41.05 39.69 17.98
C TRP A 336 41.91 39.08 19.10
N TRP A 337 43.23 39.03 18.87
CA TRP A 337 44.25 38.45 19.75
C TRP A 337 45.43 39.42 19.90
N LEU A 338 46.09 39.36 21.05
CA LEU A 338 47.36 40.02 21.32
C LEU A 338 48.51 39.25 20.67
N SER A 339 49.67 39.91 20.52
CA SER A 339 50.89 39.27 19.97
C SER A 339 51.36 38.07 20.80
N ASN A 340 51.10 38.08 22.11
CA ASN A 340 51.40 36.97 23.02
C ASN A 340 50.39 35.80 22.94
N GLY A 341 49.50 35.78 21.94
CA GLY A 341 48.52 34.71 21.75
C GLY A 341 47.32 34.74 22.69
N LYS A 342 47.21 35.71 23.61
CA LYS A 342 46.02 35.84 24.48
C LYS A 342 44.86 36.54 23.75
N PRO A 343 43.59 36.15 24.02
CA PRO A 343 42.44 36.83 23.42
C PRO A 343 42.34 38.29 23.87
N LEU A 344 41.98 39.17 22.93
CA LEU A 344 41.73 40.57 23.26
C LEU A 344 40.31 40.71 23.82
N VAL A 345 40.16 40.80 25.15
CA VAL A 345 38.85 40.77 25.83
C VAL A 345 38.30 42.18 26.09
N GLY A 346 36.98 42.35 25.96
CA GLY A 346 36.26 43.57 26.35
C GLY A 346 36.48 44.80 25.45
N LYS A 347 37.28 44.69 24.39
CA LYS A 347 37.57 45.80 23.48
C LYS A 347 36.46 46.00 22.47
N THR A 348 36.18 47.26 22.15
CA THR A 348 35.13 47.66 21.21
C THR A 348 35.59 47.40 19.77
N VAL A 349 34.77 46.64 19.04
CA VAL A 349 34.90 46.40 17.61
C VAL A 349 33.79 47.14 16.88
N ILE A 350 34.19 47.95 15.90
CA ILE A 350 33.28 48.74 15.06
C ILE A 350 33.15 48.06 13.71
N PHE A 351 31.95 47.58 13.40
CA PHE A 351 31.64 47.00 12.10
C PHE A 351 31.06 48.06 11.17
N LYS A 352 31.64 48.21 9.98
CA LYS A 352 31.20 49.14 8.94
C LYS A 352 30.90 48.43 7.62
N ILE A 353 29.96 49.00 6.87
CA ILE A 353 29.66 48.64 5.49
C ILE A 353 29.39 49.91 4.70
N LYS A 354 30.01 50.06 3.51
CA LYS A 354 29.98 51.32 2.74
C LYS A 354 30.32 52.54 3.61
N SER A 355 31.38 52.41 4.43
CA SER A 355 31.83 53.41 5.40
C SER A 355 30.85 53.77 6.52
N LYS A 356 29.63 53.20 6.55
CA LYS A 356 28.64 53.41 7.61
C LYS A 356 28.75 52.34 8.69
N THR A 357 28.84 52.78 9.95
CA THR A 357 28.80 51.89 11.11
C THR A 357 27.42 51.26 11.24
N PHE A 358 27.36 49.93 11.36
CA PHE A 358 26.10 49.22 11.61
C PHE A 358 26.08 48.45 12.93
N ALA A 359 27.24 48.23 13.56
CA ALA A 359 27.35 47.65 14.90
C ALA A 359 28.60 48.15 15.62
N LYS A 360 28.47 48.35 16.93
CA LYS A 360 29.59 48.51 17.88
C LYS A 360 29.39 47.45 18.95
N VAL A 361 30.32 46.53 19.10
CA VAL A 361 30.20 45.37 20.02
C VAL A 361 31.52 45.12 20.74
N LYS A 362 31.49 44.56 21.93
CA LYS A 362 32.71 44.18 22.66
C LYS A 362 33.14 42.76 22.30
N THR A 363 34.45 42.51 22.32
CA THR A 363 34.99 41.15 22.29
C THR A 363 34.64 40.39 23.57
N ASN A 364 34.25 39.14 23.43
CA ASN A 364 33.97 38.24 24.56
C ASN A 364 35.27 37.71 25.20
N LYS A 365 35.15 36.85 26.23
CA LYS A 365 36.28 36.21 26.92
C LYS A 365 37.20 35.38 26.01
N PHE A 366 36.75 35.05 24.81
CA PHE A 366 37.49 34.29 23.80
C PHE A 366 38.02 35.18 22.65
N GLY A 367 37.94 36.51 22.75
CA GLY A 367 38.43 37.43 21.71
C GLY A 367 37.52 37.58 20.48
N TYR A 368 36.29 37.04 20.53
CA TYR A 368 35.33 37.14 19.43
C TYR A 368 34.38 38.32 19.63
N ALA A 369 34.16 39.07 18.55
CA ALA A 369 33.09 40.06 18.47
C ALA A 369 32.06 39.62 17.43
N TYR A 370 30.78 39.56 17.81
CA TYR A 370 29.67 39.14 16.94
C TYR A 370 28.76 40.31 16.62
N ALA A 371 28.41 40.49 15.35
CA ALA A 371 27.52 41.54 14.89
C ALA A 371 26.41 40.97 14.01
N ASN A 372 25.18 41.44 14.22
CA ASN A 372 24.05 41.11 13.36
C ASN A 372 23.79 42.27 12.40
N LEU A 373 23.94 42.03 11.11
CA LEU A 373 23.49 42.98 10.09
C LEU A 373 21.97 42.88 9.97
N LYS A 374 21.27 43.73 10.74
CA LYS A 374 19.81 43.77 10.82
C LYS A 374 19.18 44.51 9.64
N LYS A 375 19.85 45.54 9.11
CA LYS A 375 19.35 46.34 7.99
C LYS A 375 19.48 45.55 6.67
N PRO A 376 18.39 45.37 5.91
CA PRO A 376 18.43 44.67 4.63
C PRO A 376 19.29 45.44 3.62
N LEU A 377 20.14 44.69 2.90
CA LEU A 377 20.94 45.18 1.78
C LEU A 377 20.34 44.71 0.45
N LYS A 378 20.53 45.50 -0.61
CA LYS A 378 20.17 45.08 -1.98
C LYS A 378 21.03 43.89 -2.43
N LYS A 379 20.64 43.22 -3.51
CA LYS A 379 21.45 42.16 -4.14
C LYS A 379 22.82 42.75 -4.52
N GLY A 380 23.91 42.05 -4.18
CA GLY A 380 25.26 42.54 -4.45
C GLY A 380 26.33 41.91 -3.57
N SER A 381 27.57 42.29 -3.83
CA SER A 381 28.73 41.94 -3.01
C SER A 381 29.15 43.16 -2.20
N TYR A 382 29.39 43.00 -0.91
CA TYR A 382 29.72 44.09 0.00
C TYR A 382 30.98 43.78 0.79
N LYS A 383 31.92 44.74 0.83
CA LYS A 383 33.04 44.71 1.77
C LYS A 383 32.55 45.19 3.13
N VAL A 384 32.66 44.34 4.13
CA VAL A 384 32.44 44.65 5.54
C VAL A 384 33.80 44.81 6.20
N THR A 385 33.99 45.88 6.96
CA THR A 385 35.20 46.07 7.78
C THR A 385 34.86 45.94 9.26
N ALA A 386 35.80 45.40 10.03
CA ALA A 386 35.76 45.37 11.48
C ALA A 386 37.05 46.03 12.00
N ALA A 387 36.90 47.10 12.78
CA ALA A 387 38.02 47.86 13.32
C ALA A 387 38.07 47.76 14.85
N CYS A 388 39.25 47.53 15.40
CA CYS A 388 39.51 47.44 16.84
C CYS A 388 40.96 47.89 17.11
N SER A 389 41.16 48.76 18.10
CA SER A 389 42.48 49.23 18.54
C SER A 389 43.41 49.67 17.38
N GLY A 390 42.90 50.50 16.47
CA GLY A 390 43.68 51.01 15.32
C GLY A 390 43.86 50.04 14.15
N LYS A 391 43.58 48.74 14.32
CA LYS A 391 43.65 47.74 13.25
C LYS A 391 42.29 47.54 12.59
N THR A 392 42.29 47.32 11.28
CA THR A 392 41.08 47.04 10.49
C THR A 392 41.26 45.75 9.69
N ILE A 393 40.30 44.84 9.82
CA ILE A 393 40.17 43.66 8.96
C ILE A 393 38.94 43.80 8.07
N SER A 394 38.89 43.02 6.98
CA SER A 394 37.74 43.04 6.08
C SER A 394 37.31 41.66 5.60
N MET A 395 36.02 41.53 5.30
CA MET A 395 35.41 40.32 4.73
C MET A 395 34.42 40.70 3.63
N LYS A 396 34.15 39.78 2.70
CA LYS A 396 33.12 39.96 1.66
C LYS A 396 31.83 39.26 2.08
N VAL A 397 30.71 39.96 2.00
CA VAL A 397 29.35 39.42 2.21
C VAL A 397 28.57 39.53 0.91
N LYS A 398 28.02 38.41 0.43
CA LYS A 398 27.24 38.35 -0.81
C LYS A 398 25.75 38.17 -0.50
N ILE A 399 24.92 39.03 -1.06
CA ILE A 399 23.46 39.00 -0.98
C ILE A 399 22.92 38.49 -2.32
N ARG A 400 22.22 37.34 -2.31
CA ARG A 400 21.80 36.59 -3.50
C ARG A 400 20.39 36.89 -3.99
#